data_AF-A0A8I1X0H1-F1
#
_entry.id   AF-A0A8I1X0H1-F1
#
_cell.length_a   1.000
_cell.length_b   1.000
_cell.length_c   1.000
_cell.angle_alpha   90.00
_cell.angle_beta   90.00
_cell.angle_gamma   90.00
#
_symmetry.space_group_name_H-M   'P 1'
#
loop_
_entity.id
_entity.type
_entity.pdbx_description
1 polymer ?
#
loop_
_entity_poly.entity_id
_entity_poly.type
_entity_poly.pdbx_seq_one_letter_code
_entity_poly.pdbx_strand_id
1 'polypeptide(L)'
;MLLSFPNWLIHISSSLEWGVAALMMYRYGSMIKRKDVQRFGLFMIPHWIGSWFILAYHVSGDTIPVLLDLSETVNLFGSISLLYASMQVLGTIRKQQLQANAMMALGGVFLISGRPQSFMGEDLFDLILQISSVVYISFLVSLIMIRKRDPALFSGLTVSGFWFVLVFISVTVFFMYLSTEVRGFPTLSHDDFFHGLAESLLTVSNLMIVLGIHRQIKAVKEKERSLT
;
A
#
# COMPACT_ATOMS: atom_id res chain seq x y z
N MET A 1 -7.65 29.89 3.36
CA MET A 1 -7.41 28.44 3.45
C MET A 1 -8.65 27.76 2.91
N LEU A 2 -8.48 26.85 1.94
CA LEU A 2 -9.60 26.17 1.29
C LEU A 2 -10.21 25.08 2.17
N LEU A 3 -9.36 24.40 2.94
CA LEU A 3 -9.77 23.36 3.88
C LEU A 3 -10.15 23.94 5.24
N SER A 4 -11.25 23.43 5.79
CA SER A 4 -11.63 23.68 7.18
C SER A 4 -10.66 23.01 8.16
N PHE A 5 -10.68 23.47 9.42
CA PHE A 5 -9.86 22.89 10.47
C PHE A 5 -10.08 21.37 10.68
N PRO A 6 -11.32 20.85 10.68
CA PRO A 6 -11.56 19.41 10.70
C PRO A 6 -10.87 18.66 9.55
N ASN A 7 -10.91 19.19 8.33
CA ASN A 7 -10.28 18.56 7.19
C ASN A 7 -8.75 18.53 7.30
N TRP A 8 -8.14 19.62 7.78
CA TRP A 8 -6.72 19.63 8.11
C TRP A 8 -6.34 18.54 9.11
N LEU A 9 -7.15 18.33 10.14
CA LEU A 9 -6.91 17.30 11.14
C LEU A 9 -6.93 15.90 10.51
N ILE A 10 -7.92 15.60 9.66
CA ILE A 10 -8.03 14.30 8.99
C ILE A 10 -6.85 14.08 8.04
N HIS A 11 -6.48 15.08 7.24
CA HIS A 11 -5.39 15.00 6.25
C HIS A 11 -4.01 14.81 6.91
N ILE A 12 -3.78 15.48 8.03
CA ILE A 12 -2.55 15.26 8.83
C ILE A 12 -2.61 13.86 9.48
N SER A 13 -3.76 13.45 10.01
CA SER A 13 -3.94 12.13 10.64
C SER A 13 -3.65 11.00 9.64
N SER A 14 -4.23 11.05 8.45
CA SER A 14 -4.03 10.03 7.40
C SER A 14 -2.55 9.89 7.04
N SER A 15 -1.83 11.01 6.90
CA SER A 15 -0.38 11.02 6.65
C SER A 15 0.43 10.41 7.80
N LEU A 16 0.08 10.72 9.05
CA LEU A 16 0.75 10.17 10.22
C LEU A 16 0.49 8.67 10.39
N GLU A 17 -0.75 8.24 10.19
CA GLU A 17 -1.15 6.83 10.28
C GLU A 17 -0.37 5.95 9.30
N TRP A 18 -0.17 6.42 8.07
CA TRP A 18 0.66 5.71 7.09
C TRP A 18 2.13 5.62 7.53
N GLY A 19 2.69 6.71 8.05
CA GLY A 19 4.05 6.71 8.61
C GLY A 19 4.20 5.74 9.79
N VAL A 20 3.19 5.68 10.67
CA VAL A 20 3.12 4.72 11.77
C VAL A 20 3.06 3.29 11.24
N ALA A 21 2.24 3.02 10.22
CA ALA A 21 2.15 1.71 9.59
C ALA A 21 3.51 1.25 9.02
N ALA A 22 4.21 2.13 8.32
CA ALA A 22 5.54 1.85 7.76
C ALA A 22 6.55 1.49 8.87
N LEU A 23 6.61 2.28 9.94
CA LEU A 23 7.48 2.02 11.08
C LEU A 23 7.13 0.71 11.80
N MET A 24 5.83 0.44 11.99
CA MET A 24 5.37 -0.79 12.62
C MET A 24 5.70 -2.02 11.79
N MET A 25 5.56 -1.94 10.47
CA MET A 25 5.91 -3.03 9.56
C MET A 25 7.42 -3.32 9.59
N TYR A 26 8.25 -2.27 9.59
CA TYR A 26 9.69 -2.41 9.74
C TYR A 26 10.05 -3.16 11.04
N ARG A 27 9.49 -2.70 12.17
CA ARG A 27 9.69 -3.33 13.48
C ARG A 27 9.21 -4.78 13.49
N TYR A 28 8.06 -5.04 12.89
CA TYR A 28 7.51 -6.39 12.77
C TYR A 28 8.47 -7.32 12.03
N GLY A 29 9.00 -6.91 10.88
CA GLY A 29 10.01 -7.68 10.14
C GLY A 29 11.27 -7.96 10.95
N SER A 30 11.73 -6.99 11.76
CA SER A 30 12.86 -7.19 12.68
C SER A 30 12.56 -8.24 13.74
N MET A 31 11.37 -8.23 14.35
CA MET A 31 10.97 -9.19 15.39
C MET A 31 10.94 -10.62 14.86
N ILE A 32 10.36 -10.85 13.68
CA ILE A 32 10.31 -12.18 13.08
C ILE A 32 11.59 -12.57 12.32
N LYS A 33 12.66 -11.75 12.41
CA LYS A 33 13.94 -11.93 11.72
C LYS A 33 13.81 -12.11 10.19
N ARG A 34 12.80 -11.47 9.58
CA ARG A 34 12.54 -11.48 8.13
C ARG A 34 12.93 -10.15 7.51
N LYS A 35 14.14 -10.10 6.92
CA LYS A 35 14.68 -8.90 6.26
C LYS A 35 13.83 -8.41 5.09
N ASP A 36 13.17 -9.31 4.38
CA ASP A 36 12.22 -9.01 3.31
C ASP A 36 10.99 -8.25 3.83
N VAL A 37 10.40 -8.70 4.95
CA VAL A 37 9.28 -8.01 5.61
C VAL A 37 9.73 -6.70 6.25
N GLN A 38 10.94 -6.66 6.82
CA GLN A 38 11.51 -5.43 7.38
C GLN A 38 11.68 -4.37 6.29
N ARG A 39 12.23 -4.75 5.13
CA ARG A 39 12.38 -3.86 3.96
C ARG A 39 11.04 -3.42 3.40
N PHE A 40 10.01 -4.27 3.45
CA PHE A 40 8.66 -3.88 3.05
C PHE A 40 8.20 -2.60 3.77
N GLY A 41 8.46 -2.48 5.08
CA GLY A 41 8.16 -1.25 5.83
C GLY A 41 8.93 -0.02 5.33
N LEU A 42 10.17 -0.17 4.86
CA LEU A 42 10.94 0.94 4.25
C LEU A 42 10.37 1.33 2.89
N PHE A 43 9.92 0.36 2.10
CA PHE A 43 9.33 0.60 0.79
C PHE A 43 7.93 1.24 0.84
N MET A 44 7.34 1.39 2.04
CA MET A 44 6.15 2.23 2.26
C MET A 44 6.47 3.72 2.37
N ILE A 45 7.73 4.11 2.61
CA ILE A 45 8.15 5.50 2.85
C ILE A 45 7.91 6.43 1.65
N PRO A 46 8.11 6.02 0.37
CA PRO A 46 7.83 6.92 -0.74
C PRO A 46 6.40 7.45 -0.71
N HIS A 47 5.38 6.61 -0.51
CA HIS A 47 3.99 7.07 -0.36
C HIS A 47 3.80 8.04 0.81
N TRP A 48 4.54 7.85 1.91
CA TRP A 48 4.53 8.79 3.03
C TRP A 48 5.08 10.15 2.63
N ILE A 49 6.19 10.18 1.89
CA ILE A 49 6.78 11.43 1.36
C ILE A 49 5.79 12.10 0.40
N GLY A 50 5.12 11.32 -0.45
CA GLY A 50 4.06 11.80 -1.35
C GLY A 50 2.96 12.55 -0.59
N SER A 51 2.48 12.00 0.53
CA SER A 51 1.43 12.65 1.32
C SER A 51 1.85 14.02 1.88
N TRP A 52 3.13 14.19 2.24
CA TRP A 52 3.65 15.49 2.66
C TRP A 52 3.70 16.53 1.55
N PHE A 53 3.91 16.11 0.29
CA PHE A 53 3.80 17.03 -0.84
C PHE A 53 2.36 17.52 -1.06
N ILE A 54 1.35 16.66 -0.84
CA ILE A 54 -0.07 17.05 -0.88
C ILE A 54 -0.40 18.03 0.25
N LEU A 55 0.08 17.76 1.46
CA LEU A 55 -0.08 18.70 2.59
C LEU A 55 0.57 20.05 2.26
N ALA A 56 1.78 20.05 1.71
CA ALA A 56 2.47 21.28 1.29
C ALA A 56 1.69 22.03 0.18
N TYR A 57 1.08 21.32 -0.76
CA TYR A 57 0.20 21.89 -1.76
C TYR A 57 -0.99 22.62 -1.12
N HIS A 58 -1.66 22.01 -0.14
CA HIS A 58 -2.75 22.65 0.59
C HIS A 58 -2.30 23.82 1.46
N VAL A 59 -1.10 23.75 2.06
CA VAL A 59 -0.49 24.90 2.77
C VAL A 59 -0.31 26.08 1.81
N SER A 60 0.05 25.82 0.55
CA SER A 60 0.21 26.86 -0.48
C SER A 60 -1.13 27.48 -0.93
N GLY A 61 -2.27 26.99 -0.43
CA GLY A 61 -3.58 27.43 -0.89
C GLY A 61 -3.91 26.91 -2.29
N ASP A 62 -3.38 25.73 -2.63
CA ASP A 62 -3.61 25.03 -3.90
C ASP A 62 -3.06 25.80 -5.13
N THR A 63 -2.02 26.62 -4.95
CA THR A 63 -1.47 27.47 -6.02
C THR A 63 -0.18 26.95 -6.65
N ILE A 64 0.48 25.96 -6.05
CA ILE A 64 1.78 25.43 -6.52
C ILE A 64 1.58 24.02 -7.10
N PRO A 65 1.13 23.87 -8.36
CA PRO A 65 0.78 22.57 -8.94
C PRO A 65 1.95 21.58 -8.98
N VAL A 66 3.20 22.08 -9.05
CA VAL A 66 4.42 21.25 -9.00
C VAL A 66 4.47 20.35 -7.75
N LEU A 67 3.90 20.78 -6.62
CA LEU A 67 3.84 19.94 -5.41
C LEU A 67 2.91 18.74 -5.60
N LEU A 68 1.82 18.90 -6.35
CA LEU A 68 0.92 17.81 -6.70
C LEU A 68 1.61 16.84 -7.67
N ASP A 69 2.27 17.35 -8.71
CA ASP A 69 3.03 16.53 -9.68
C ASP A 69 4.14 15.70 -8.99
N LEU A 70 4.83 16.30 -8.02
CA LEU A 70 5.84 15.62 -7.20
C LEU A 70 5.23 14.52 -6.34
N SER A 71 4.07 14.78 -5.73
CA SER A 71 3.34 13.75 -4.97
C SER A 71 2.98 12.56 -5.86
N GLU A 72 2.41 12.81 -7.03
CA GLU A 72 2.02 11.76 -7.99
C GLU A 72 3.23 10.93 -8.44
N THR A 73 4.33 11.60 -8.77
CA THR A 73 5.58 10.95 -9.17
C THR A 73 6.12 10.06 -8.06
N VAL A 74 6.21 10.60 -6.83
CA VAL A 74 6.71 9.86 -5.67
C VAL A 74 5.79 8.68 -5.30
N ASN A 75 4.47 8.83 -5.48
CA ASN A 75 3.51 7.75 -5.28
C ASN A 75 3.66 6.63 -6.33
N LEU A 76 3.95 6.95 -7.59
CA LEU A 76 4.28 5.94 -8.59
C LEU A 76 5.53 5.13 -8.18
N PHE A 77 6.60 5.82 -7.76
CA PHE A 77 7.79 5.17 -7.21
C PHE A 77 7.47 4.32 -5.96
N GLY A 78 6.53 4.77 -5.13
CA GLY A 78 6.00 4.02 -3.98
C GLY A 78 5.33 2.71 -4.40
N SER A 79 4.43 2.76 -5.38
CA SER A 79 3.73 1.57 -5.88
C SER A 79 4.71 0.55 -6.46
N ILE A 80 5.70 1.01 -7.23
CA ILE A 80 6.77 0.15 -7.78
C ILE A 80 7.59 -0.47 -6.65
N SER A 81 7.93 0.33 -5.63
CA SER A 81 8.69 -0.12 -4.45
C SER A 81 7.94 -1.18 -3.66
N LEU A 82 6.63 -1.00 -3.45
CA LEU A 82 5.77 -1.94 -2.75
C LEU A 82 5.60 -3.26 -3.53
N LEU A 83 5.42 -3.18 -4.85
CA LEU A 83 5.41 -4.37 -5.71
C LEU A 83 6.75 -5.11 -5.66
N TYR A 84 7.86 -4.38 -5.73
CA TYR A 84 9.18 -4.98 -5.61
C TYR A 84 9.37 -5.68 -4.26
N ALA A 85 8.96 -5.02 -3.16
CA ALA A 85 9.03 -5.57 -1.81
C ALA A 85 8.18 -6.84 -1.65
N SER A 86 6.95 -6.83 -2.16
CA SER A 86 6.06 -7.99 -2.09
C SER A 86 6.59 -9.16 -2.94
N MET A 87 7.20 -8.89 -4.09
CA MET A 87 7.88 -9.90 -4.91
C MET A 87 9.09 -10.50 -4.20
N GLN A 88 9.87 -9.71 -3.43
CA GLN A 88 10.93 -10.25 -2.58
C GLN A 88 10.38 -11.19 -1.50
N VAL A 89 9.26 -10.83 -0.86
CA VAL A 89 8.60 -11.68 0.14
C VAL A 89 8.11 -13.00 -0.50
N LEU A 90 7.45 -12.93 -1.67
CA LEU A 90 7.02 -14.11 -2.42
C LEU A 90 8.20 -14.99 -2.84
N GLY A 91 9.32 -14.39 -3.28
CA GLY A 91 10.54 -15.09 -3.63
C GLY A 91 11.14 -15.84 -2.43
N THR A 92 11.12 -15.21 -1.25
CA THR A 92 11.57 -15.82 0.00
C THR A 92 10.69 -17.00 0.41
N ILE A 93 9.36 -16.84 0.36
CA ILE A 93 8.41 -17.92 0.61
C ILE A 93 8.62 -19.08 -0.37
N ARG A 94 8.75 -18.78 -1.67
CA ARG A 94 8.99 -19.81 -2.70
C ARG A 94 10.30 -20.56 -2.45
N LYS A 95 11.37 -19.86 -2.06
CA LYS A 95 12.66 -20.48 -1.73
C LYS A 95 12.53 -21.39 -0.50
N GLN A 96 11.84 -20.93 0.54
CA GLN A 96 11.56 -21.74 1.74
C GLN A 96 10.73 -22.99 1.41
N GLN A 97 9.68 -22.83 0.59
CA GLN A 97 8.86 -23.96 0.13
C GLN A 97 9.65 -24.93 -0.76
N LEU A 98 10.50 -24.42 -1.67
CA LEU A 98 11.36 -25.28 -2.49
C LEU A 98 12.39 -26.03 -1.63
N GLN A 99 12.95 -25.39 -0.59
CA GLN A 99 13.85 -26.05 0.35
C GLN A 99 13.13 -27.11 1.18
N ALA A 100 11.93 -26.82 1.71
CA ALA A 100 11.11 -27.79 2.42
C ALA A 100 10.69 -28.96 1.51
N ASN A 101 10.27 -28.66 0.28
CA ASN A 101 9.93 -29.67 -0.72
C ASN A 101 11.16 -30.46 -1.17
N ALA A 102 12.35 -29.86 -1.26
CA ALA A 102 13.59 -30.57 -1.56
C ALA A 102 14.02 -31.46 -0.39
N MET A 103 13.85 -31.01 0.86
CA MET A 103 14.04 -31.84 2.05
C MET A 103 13.04 -33.02 2.08
N MET A 104 11.78 -32.79 1.68
CA MET A 104 10.79 -33.86 1.53
C MET A 104 11.03 -34.75 0.30
N ALA A 105 11.54 -34.19 -0.81
CA ALA A 105 11.84 -34.90 -2.05
C ALA A 105 13.16 -35.69 -1.99
N LEU A 106 14.08 -35.32 -1.09
CA LEU A 106 15.17 -36.19 -0.66
C LEU A 106 14.64 -37.47 0.03
N GLY A 107 13.38 -37.49 0.48
CA GLY A 107 12.63 -38.68 0.88
C GLY A 107 11.64 -39.20 -0.18
N GLY A 108 11.56 -38.61 -1.37
CA GLY A 108 10.54 -38.92 -2.38
C GLY A 108 10.87 -38.31 -3.74
N VAL A 109 11.53 -39.10 -4.58
CA VAL A 109 12.06 -38.72 -5.90
C VAL A 109 10.94 -38.44 -6.93
N PHE A 110 11.17 -37.48 -7.85
CA PHE A 110 10.54 -37.27 -9.19
C PHE A 110 9.18 -36.49 -9.20
N LEU A 111 8.79 -35.54 -10.10
CA LEU A 111 9.05 -35.20 -11.52
C LEU A 111 8.61 -33.75 -11.92
N ILE A 112 9.30 -33.19 -12.95
CA ILE A 112 8.89 -32.32 -14.11
C ILE A 112 8.10 -31.00 -13.91
N SER A 113 8.58 -29.93 -14.59
CA SER A 113 7.75 -28.78 -15.00
C SER A 113 8.12 -28.25 -16.40
N GLY A 114 7.14 -28.13 -17.30
CA GLY A 114 7.22 -27.44 -18.60
C GLY A 114 6.96 -25.93 -18.51
N ARG A 115 7.38 -25.16 -19.54
CA ARG A 115 7.22 -23.70 -19.67
C ARG A 115 6.24 -23.34 -20.79
N PRO A 116 5.51 -22.22 -20.70
CA PRO A 116 4.99 -21.52 -21.88
C PRO A 116 5.58 -20.10 -22.06
N GLN A 117 5.61 -19.69 -23.33
CA GLN A 117 6.03 -18.37 -23.87
C GLN A 117 4.81 -17.50 -24.26
N SER A 118 5.02 -16.17 -24.34
CA SER A 118 4.52 -15.19 -25.35
C SER A 118 4.22 -13.82 -24.70
N PHE A 119 4.10 -12.65 -25.34
CA PHE A 119 4.70 -11.98 -26.52
C PHE A 119 4.14 -10.54 -26.54
N MET A 120 4.99 -9.52 -26.79
CA MET A 120 4.76 -8.10 -27.19
C MET A 120 3.69 -7.27 -26.44
N GLY A 121 3.72 -5.93 -26.43
CA GLY A 121 4.43 -4.89 -27.15
C GLY A 121 3.65 -3.58 -26.88
N GLU A 122 4.33 -2.44 -26.96
CA GLU A 122 3.97 -1.17 -26.31
C GLU A 122 2.86 -0.33 -26.96
N ASP A 123 2.25 0.53 -26.13
CA ASP A 123 1.82 1.90 -26.48
C ASP A 123 2.13 2.84 -25.30
N LEU A 124 3.27 3.56 -25.36
CA LEU A 124 4.01 4.14 -24.22
C LEU A 124 3.30 5.27 -23.43
N PHE A 125 2.17 5.81 -23.86
CA PHE A 125 1.52 6.97 -23.20
C PHE A 125 0.23 6.61 -22.45
N ASP A 126 -0.60 5.71 -23.00
CA ASP A 126 -1.65 5.02 -22.23
C ASP A 126 -1.04 4.07 -21.19
N LEU A 127 0.19 3.62 -21.45
CA LEU A 127 0.99 2.80 -20.56
C LEU A 127 1.25 3.48 -19.21
N ILE A 128 1.37 4.81 -19.07
CA ILE A 128 1.84 5.41 -17.80
C ILE A 128 0.73 5.46 -16.72
N LEU A 129 -0.49 5.88 -17.08
CA LEU A 129 -1.65 5.86 -16.18
C LEU A 129 -2.14 4.42 -15.94
N GLN A 130 -2.04 3.57 -16.96
CA GLN A 130 -2.27 2.13 -16.84
C GLN A 130 -1.17 1.45 -16.02
N ILE A 131 0.11 1.87 -16.10
CA ILE A 131 1.24 1.33 -15.33
C ILE A 131 0.99 1.57 -13.86
N SER A 132 0.66 2.79 -13.43
CA SER A 132 0.48 3.05 -12.00
C SER A 132 -0.61 2.14 -11.41
N SER A 133 -1.73 2.03 -12.13
CA SER A 133 -2.85 1.16 -11.78
C SER A 133 -2.47 -0.32 -11.84
N VAL A 134 -1.78 -0.78 -12.90
CA VAL A 134 -1.33 -2.17 -13.08
C VAL A 134 -0.30 -2.54 -12.02
N VAL A 135 0.63 -1.65 -11.69
CA VAL A 135 1.65 -1.85 -10.66
C VAL A 135 0.97 -1.96 -9.29
N TYR A 136 0.05 -1.06 -8.96
CA TYR A 136 -0.68 -1.12 -7.70
C TYR A 136 -1.56 -2.37 -7.60
N ILE A 137 -2.29 -2.72 -8.66
CA ILE A 137 -3.10 -3.95 -8.71
C ILE A 137 -2.21 -5.19 -8.64
N SER A 138 -1.06 -5.20 -9.31
CA SER A 138 -0.08 -6.30 -9.21
C SER A 138 0.44 -6.44 -7.79
N PHE A 139 0.69 -5.32 -7.12
CA PHE A 139 1.05 -5.29 -5.71
C PHE A 139 -0.09 -5.87 -4.86
N LEU A 140 -1.33 -5.46 -5.07
CA LEU A 140 -2.48 -5.97 -4.33
C LEU A 140 -2.71 -7.48 -4.52
N VAL A 141 -2.56 -7.97 -5.76
CA VAL A 141 -2.62 -9.40 -6.08
C VAL A 141 -1.48 -10.15 -5.39
N SER A 142 -0.26 -9.59 -5.40
CA SER A 142 0.87 -10.20 -4.71
C SER A 142 0.65 -10.33 -3.19
N LEU A 143 -0.03 -9.36 -2.55
CA LEU A 143 -0.42 -9.46 -1.14
C LEU A 143 -1.38 -10.62 -0.88
N ILE A 144 -2.37 -10.83 -1.76
CA ILE A 144 -3.26 -12.00 -1.69
C ILE A 144 -2.45 -13.30 -1.80
N MET A 145 -1.49 -13.35 -2.73
CA MET A 145 -0.63 -14.52 -2.90
C MET A 145 0.25 -14.78 -1.67
N ILE A 146 0.81 -13.74 -1.06
CA ILE A 146 1.60 -13.85 0.19
C ILE A 146 0.71 -14.41 1.30
N ARG A 147 -0.47 -13.80 1.51
CA ARG A 147 -1.42 -14.21 2.54
C ARG A 147 -1.87 -15.67 2.38
N LYS A 148 -2.11 -16.12 1.14
CA LYS A 148 -2.49 -17.52 0.85
C LYS A 148 -1.36 -18.51 1.14
N ARG A 149 -0.10 -18.12 0.92
CA ARG A 149 1.06 -19.00 1.12
C ARG A 149 1.61 -18.98 2.55
N ASP A 150 1.59 -17.82 3.19
CA ASP A 150 2.08 -17.63 4.56
C ASP A 150 1.19 -16.60 5.30
N PRO A 151 0.06 -17.07 5.90
CA PRO A 151 -0.84 -16.20 6.65
C PRO A 151 -0.21 -15.63 7.93
N ALA A 152 0.96 -16.13 8.36
CA ALA A 152 1.61 -15.59 9.54
C ALA A 152 2.29 -14.23 9.25
N LEU A 153 2.60 -13.90 8.00
CA LEU A 153 3.31 -12.65 7.65
C LEU A 153 2.38 -11.44 7.61
N PHE A 154 1.25 -11.54 6.91
CA PHE A 154 0.30 -10.43 6.79
C PHE A 154 -1.07 -10.81 7.32
N SER A 155 -1.62 -9.95 8.18
CA SER A 155 -3.00 -10.08 8.65
C SER A 155 -3.97 -9.86 7.50
N GLY A 156 -5.11 -10.54 7.52
CA GLY A 156 -6.21 -10.28 6.57
C GLY A 156 -6.63 -8.81 6.60
N LEU A 157 -6.61 -8.17 7.77
CA LEU A 157 -6.97 -6.75 7.93
C LEU A 157 -5.97 -5.82 7.22
N THR A 158 -4.67 -6.15 7.25
CA THR A 158 -3.64 -5.39 6.52
C THR A 158 -3.88 -5.46 5.01
N VAL A 159 -4.12 -6.67 4.49
CA VAL A 159 -4.39 -6.86 3.06
C VAL A 159 -5.68 -6.15 2.66
N SER A 160 -6.75 -6.29 3.45
CA SER A 160 -8.01 -5.58 3.22
C SER A 160 -7.83 -4.06 3.24
N GLY A 161 -6.98 -3.51 4.11
CA GLY A 161 -6.69 -2.07 4.16
C GLY A 161 -6.09 -1.57 2.85
N PHE A 162 -5.07 -2.24 2.31
CA PHE A 162 -4.50 -1.90 1.00
C PHE A 162 -5.53 -2.00 -0.14
N TRP A 163 -6.40 -3.01 -0.13
CA TRP A 163 -7.49 -3.11 -1.11
C TRP A 163 -8.55 -2.02 -0.93
N PHE A 164 -8.80 -1.58 0.31
CA PHE A 164 -9.76 -0.51 0.62
C PHE A 164 -9.32 0.83 0.02
N VAL A 165 -8.04 1.05 -0.28
CA VAL A 165 -7.56 2.22 -1.03
C VAL A 165 -8.26 2.35 -2.38
N LEU A 166 -8.60 1.24 -3.06
CA LEU A 166 -9.36 1.30 -4.32
C LEU A 166 -10.78 1.84 -4.14
N VAL A 167 -11.40 1.54 -2.99
CA VAL A 167 -12.70 2.10 -2.61
C VAL A 167 -12.55 3.60 -2.39
N PHE A 168 -11.52 4.02 -1.65
CA PHE A 168 -11.19 5.45 -1.47
C PHE A 168 -11.01 6.15 -2.83
N ILE A 169 -10.20 5.62 -3.74
CA ILE A 169 -9.97 6.22 -5.08
C ILE A 169 -11.29 6.34 -5.84
N SER A 170 -12.09 5.27 -5.87
CA SER A 170 -13.35 5.23 -6.60
C SER A 170 -14.36 6.26 -6.07
N VAL A 171 -14.50 6.35 -4.74
CA VAL A 171 -15.38 7.34 -4.10
C VAL A 171 -14.85 8.76 -4.28
N THR A 172 -13.54 8.96 -4.23
CA THR A 172 -12.90 10.28 -4.43
C THR A 172 -13.13 10.80 -5.84
N VAL A 173 -12.99 9.94 -6.87
CA VAL A 173 -13.30 10.31 -8.27
C VAL A 173 -14.77 10.68 -8.42
N PHE A 174 -15.68 9.92 -7.80
CA PHE A 174 -17.11 10.24 -7.79
C PHE A 174 -17.41 11.57 -7.10
N PHE A 175 -16.79 11.84 -5.95
CA PHE A 175 -16.94 13.10 -5.22
C PHE A 175 -16.32 14.29 -5.95
N MET A 176 -15.22 14.08 -6.67
CA MET A 176 -14.64 15.09 -7.56
C MET A 176 -15.65 15.48 -8.63
N TYR A 177 -16.27 14.50 -9.32
CA TYR A 177 -17.33 14.76 -10.29
C TYR A 177 -18.52 15.52 -9.70
N LEU A 178 -19.01 15.13 -8.52
CA LEU A 178 -20.09 15.86 -7.86
C LEU A 178 -19.70 17.30 -7.48
N SER A 179 -18.44 17.52 -7.10
CA SER A 179 -17.95 18.84 -6.72
C SER A 179 -17.81 19.76 -7.94
N THR A 180 -17.20 19.26 -9.02
CA THR A 180 -16.90 20.08 -10.21
C THR A 180 -18.09 20.22 -11.14
N GLU A 181 -18.71 19.10 -11.54
CA GLU A 181 -19.73 19.10 -12.59
C GLU A 181 -21.13 19.42 -12.05
N VAL A 182 -21.43 19.03 -10.80
CA VAL A 182 -22.78 19.22 -10.23
C VAL A 182 -22.84 20.48 -9.37
N ARG A 183 -21.82 20.76 -8.56
CA ARG A 183 -21.80 21.91 -7.63
C ARG A 183 -21.03 23.12 -8.15
N GLY A 184 -20.26 22.98 -9.23
CA GLY A 184 -19.53 24.09 -9.87
C GLY A 184 -18.28 24.54 -9.12
N PHE A 185 -17.74 23.74 -8.20
CA PHE A 185 -16.46 24.03 -7.55
C PHE A 185 -15.28 23.81 -8.52
N PRO A 186 -14.19 24.59 -8.43
CA PRO A 186 -13.03 24.40 -9.31
C PRO A 186 -12.36 23.03 -9.18
N THR A 187 -12.27 22.51 -7.96
CA THR A 187 -11.68 21.20 -7.63
C THR A 187 -12.35 20.62 -6.39
N LEU A 188 -12.09 19.34 -6.10
CA LEU A 188 -12.58 18.68 -4.89
C LEU A 188 -12.16 19.41 -3.59
N SER A 189 -10.95 19.99 -3.53
CA SER A 189 -10.46 20.70 -2.34
C SER A 189 -11.23 21.99 -2.01
N HIS A 190 -12.03 22.51 -2.95
CA HIS A 190 -12.92 23.63 -2.71
C HIS A 190 -14.29 23.20 -2.15
N ASP A 191 -14.64 21.90 -2.23
CA ASP A 191 -15.82 21.31 -1.60
C ASP A 191 -15.42 20.61 -0.30
N ASP A 192 -15.43 21.38 0.79
CA ASP A 192 -14.95 20.92 2.11
C ASP A 192 -15.66 19.64 2.59
N PHE A 193 -16.95 19.49 2.28
CA PHE A 193 -17.72 18.31 2.69
C PHE A 193 -17.26 17.06 1.96
N PHE A 194 -17.20 17.10 0.62
CA PHE A 194 -16.81 15.94 -0.17
C PHE A 194 -15.31 15.63 -0.06
N HIS A 195 -14.47 16.65 0.08
CA HIS A 195 -13.05 16.46 0.35
C HIS A 195 -12.82 15.75 1.68
N GLY A 196 -13.44 16.23 2.77
CA GLY A 196 -13.31 15.63 4.10
C GLY A 196 -13.80 14.19 4.16
N LEU A 197 -14.92 13.90 3.48
CA LEU A 197 -15.43 12.54 3.37
C LEU A 197 -14.48 11.62 2.61
N ALA A 198 -13.91 12.07 1.49
CA ALA A 198 -12.90 11.30 0.77
C ALA A 198 -11.69 10.99 1.68
N GLU A 199 -11.11 12.01 2.30
CA GLU A 199 -9.92 11.87 3.17
C GLU A 199 -10.18 10.95 4.39
N SER A 200 -11.41 10.93 4.90
CA SER A 200 -11.81 10.02 5.97
C SER A 200 -11.76 8.54 5.56
N LEU A 201 -12.02 8.22 4.29
CA LEU A 201 -11.90 6.84 3.79
C LEU A 201 -10.43 6.40 3.71
N LEU A 202 -9.52 7.33 3.38
CA LEU A 202 -8.08 7.05 3.42
C LEU A 202 -7.61 6.78 4.85
N THR A 203 -8.09 7.56 5.82
CA THR A 203 -7.89 7.32 7.27
C THR A 203 -8.37 5.91 7.67
N VAL A 204 -9.56 5.50 7.24
CA VAL A 204 -10.08 4.14 7.51
C VAL A 204 -9.15 3.06 6.94
N SER A 205 -8.68 3.22 5.69
CA SER A 205 -7.70 2.30 5.09
C SER A 205 -6.42 2.19 5.93
N ASN A 206 -5.85 3.33 6.32
CA ASN A 206 -4.59 3.38 7.07
C ASN A 206 -4.74 2.72 8.44
N LEU A 207 -5.85 2.97 9.14
CA LEU A 207 -6.15 2.30 10.41
C LEU A 207 -6.29 0.78 10.25
N MET A 208 -6.92 0.28 9.18
CA MET A 208 -6.96 -1.16 8.91
C MET A 208 -5.54 -1.74 8.77
N ILE A 209 -4.65 -1.04 8.05
CA ILE A 209 -3.25 -1.46 7.89
C ILE A 209 -2.53 -1.49 9.24
N VAL A 210 -2.59 -0.40 10.01
CA VAL A 210 -1.97 -0.26 11.34
C VAL A 210 -2.45 -1.35 12.30
N LEU A 211 -3.78 -1.50 12.44
CA LEU A 211 -4.38 -2.50 13.33
C LEU A 211 -4.06 -3.93 12.88
N GLY A 212 -3.99 -4.17 11.57
CA GLY A 212 -3.60 -5.45 11.02
C GLY A 212 -2.15 -5.83 11.38
N ILE A 213 -1.21 -4.88 11.27
CA ILE A 213 0.19 -5.07 11.68
C ILE A 213 0.28 -5.25 13.20
N HIS A 214 -0.44 -4.44 13.97
CA HIS A 214 -0.48 -4.53 15.42
C HIS A 214 -0.87 -5.93 15.91
N ARG A 215 -1.89 -6.54 15.28
CA ARG A 215 -2.33 -7.90 15.59
C ARG A 215 -1.22 -8.94 15.38
N GLN A 216 -0.43 -8.82 14.30
CA GLN A 216 0.69 -9.74 14.05
C GLN A 216 1.81 -9.56 15.06
N ILE A 217 2.14 -8.32 15.41
CA ILE A 217 3.12 -8.02 16.47
C ILE A 217 2.68 -8.64 17.79
N LYS A 218 1.40 -8.49 18.17
CA LYS A 218 0.84 -9.06 19.39
C LYS A 218 0.95 -10.59 19.39
N ALA A 219 0.60 -11.25 18.28
CA ALA A 219 0.70 -12.70 18.15
C ALA A 219 2.14 -13.22 18.32
N VAL A 220 3.14 -12.51 17.79
CA VAL A 220 4.56 -12.87 17.96
C VAL A 220 4.96 -12.76 19.43
N LYS A 221 4.61 -11.66 20.10
CA LYS A 221 4.94 -11.46 21.52
C LYS A 221 4.29 -12.49 22.44
N GLU A 222 3.04 -12.86 22.17
CA GLU A 222 2.33 -13.89 22.94
C GLU A 222 2.99 -15.26 22.77
N LYS A 223 3.43 -15.59 21.55
CA LYS A 223 4.18 -16.81 21.29
C LYS A 223 5.53 -16.83 22.02
N GLU A 224 6.29 -15.74 21.99
CA GLU A 224 7.55 -15.63 22.73
C GLU A 224 7.35 -15.81 24.24
N ARG A 225 6.31 -15.19 24.81
CA ARG A 225 5.97 -15.32 26.24
C ARG A 225 5.57 -16.74 26.64
N SER A 226 4.97 -17.50 25.74
CA SER A 226 4.60 -18.90 26.02
C SER A 226 5.79 -19.87 26.03
N LEU A 227 6.94 -19.44 25.52
CA LEU A 227 8.17 -20.24 25.42
C LEU A 227 9.18 -19.96 26.55
N THR A 228 8.92 -18.94 27.39
CA THR A 228 9.73 -18.52 28.54
C THR A 228 9.05 -18.92 29.83
#